data_AF-A0A4Y9ZE09-F1
#
_entry.id   AF-A0A4Y9ZE09-F1
#
_cell.length_a   1.000
_cell.length_b   1.000
_cell.length_c   1.000
_cell.angle_alpha   90.00
_cell.angle_beta   90.00
_cell.angle_gamma   90.00
#
_symmetry.space_group_name_H-M   'P 1'
#
loop_
_entity.id
_entity.type
_entity.pdbx_description
1 polymer ?
#
loop_
_entity_poly.entity_id
_entity_poly.type
_entity_poly.pdbx_seq_one_letter_code
_entity_poly.pdbx_strand_id
1 'polypeptide(L)'
;RTLLENEAETYNAFPRHLMEDWCGYNLVTPAHGFPVPATAVVPKFYGYYVPDFEVPEPEKKENSKTNGRYDYEGSRHDRADNRPSPILLMEECGTPIQPKNFSLDQKTEIFSLLIRLHLDGVVQNSFFTRNILMQPGPLTRPPAERTLKRPSFRVIDFGRAQRWKDMAKEVQEGAERSVKQEAEKKNEKEAENEIMGSDGVDGKDKETEADGKKKDDPVEKALDDLGTKWWQIREQEKNLARDELGIEAFGPM
;
A
#
# COMPACT_ATOMS: atom_id res chain seq x y z
N ARG A 1 1.53 -15.61 5.01
CA ARG A 1 2.53 -14.87 5.83
C ARG A 1 2.72 -13.46 5.29
N THR A 2 2.95 -13.31 3.98
CA THR A 2 3.09 -12.02 3.28
C THR A 2 2.01 -10.97 3.56
N LEU A 3 0.71 -11.34 3.62
CA LEU A 3 -0.36 -10.36 3.90
C LEU A 3 -0.28 -9.75 5.31
N LEU A 4 0.11 -10.53 6.32
CA LEU A 4 0.22 -10.04 7.70
C LEU A 4 1.46 -9.15 7.88
N GLU A 5 2.55 -9.48 7.19
CA GLU A 5 3.76 -8.66 7.12
C GLU A 5 3.47 -7.31 6.45
N ASN A 6 2.79 -7.33 5.29
CA ASN A 6 2.38 -6.10 4.59
C ASN A 6 1.43 -5.24 5.44
N GLU A 7 0.50 -5.87 6.15
CA GLU A 7 -0.40 -5.17 7.07
C GLU A 7 0.40 -4.46 8.17
N ALA A 8 1.36 -5.13 8.80
CA ALA A 8 2.24 -4.55 9.81
C ALA A 8 3.06 -3.37 9.26
N GLU A 9 3.67 -3.53 8.08
CA GLU A 9 4.45 -2.47 7.43
C GLU A 9 3.60 -1.25 7.10
N THR A 10 2.37 -1.48 6.67
CA THR A 10 1.41 -0.40 6.40
C THR A 10 1.07 0.35 7.68
N TYR A 11 0.71 -0.37 8.76
CA TYR A 11 0.42 0.25 10.05
C TYR A 11 1.59 1.05 10.61
N ASN A 12 2.80 0.50 10.52
CA ASN A 12 4.01 1.16 11.01
C ASN A 12 4.33 2.48 10.29
N ALA A 13 3.84 2.66 9.07
CA ALA A 13 4.08 3.87 8.30
C ALA A 13 2.96 4.90 8.37
N PHE A 14 1.80 4.55 8.94
CA PHE A 14 0.75 5.54 9.10
C PHE A 14 1.23 6.68 10.01
N PRO A 15 0.94 7.94 9.66
CA PRO A 15 1.20 9.05 10.55
C PRO A 15 0.26 8.98 11.76
N ARG A 16 0.73 9.52 12.90
CA ARG A 16 0.00 9.49 14.17
C ARG A 16 -1.42 10.04 14.08
N HIS A 17 -1.64 11.06 13.24
CA HIS A 17 -2.96 11.68 13.09
C HIS A 17 -4.03 10.75 12.48
N LEU A 18 -3.65 9.64 11.85
CA LEU A 18 -4.60 8.59 11.44
C LEU A 18 -4.91 7.59 12.56
N MET A 19 -4.07 7.50 13.60
CA MET A 19 -4.19 6.57 14.74
C MET A 19 -4.71 7.24 16.03
N GLU A 20 -4.76 8.57 16.07
CA GLU A 20 -5.12 9.35 17.25
C GLU A 20 -6.48 10.04 17.09
N ASP A 21 -7.23 10.14 18.17
CA ASP A 21 -8.46 10.92 18.23
C ASP A 21 -8.15 12.37 18.61
N TRP A 22 -8.66 13.31 17.82
CA TRP A 22 -8.50 14.74 18.00
C TRP A 22 -9.84 15.40 18.32
N CYS A 23 -9.79 16.57 18.95
CA CYS A 23 -10.97 17.41 19.14
C CYS A 23 -11.24 18.22 17.87
N GLY A 24 -12.52 18.35 17.49
CA GLY A 24 -12.94 19.17 16.35
C GLY A 24 -13.51 18.36 15.19
N TYR A 25 -13.46 18.97 14.00
CA TYR A 25 -14.04 18.42 12.78
C TYR A 25 -13.07 18.51 11.61
N ASN A 26 -13.11 17.52 10.72
CA ASN A 26 -12.44 17.56 9.42
C ASN A 26 -13.40 18.07 8.34
N LEU A 27 -12.88 18.89 7.44
CA LEU A 27 -13.53 19.27 6.18
C LEU A 27 -12.77 18.59 5.04
N VAL A 28 -13.31 17.47 4.55
CA VAL A 28 -12.62 16.64 3.54
C VAL A 28 -13.07 17.02 2.13
N THR A 29 -13.09 18.33 1.86
CA THR A 29 -13.51 18.91 0.58
C THR A 29 -12.44 18.74 -0.51
N PRO A 30 -12.82 18.64 -1.80
CA PRO A 30 -14.19 18.68 -2.33
C PRO A 30 -14.89 17.32 -2.32
N ALA A 31 -14.17 16.22 -2.05
CA ALA A 31 -14.71 14.86 -2.13
C ALA A 31 -15.82 14.56 -1.11
N HIS A 32 -15.91 15.38 -0.06
CA HIS A 32 -16.88 15.25 1.01
C HIS A 32 -17.32 16.64 1.51
N GLY A 33 -18.60 16.96 1.35
CA GLY A 33 -19.13 18.31 1.62
C GLY A 33 -19.43 18.64 3.08
N PHE A 34 -19.58 17.63 3.95
CA PHE A 34 -20.00 17.83 5.35
C PHE A 34 -18.83 17.73 6.33
N PRO A 35 -18.86 18.50 7.44
CA PRO A 35 -17.90 18.32 8.53
C PRO A 35 -18.12 16.98 9.23
N VAL A 36 -17.04 16.27 9.52
CA VAL A 36 -17.04 14.98 10.22
C VAL A 36 -16.12 15.04 11.43
N PRO A 37 -16.36 14.26 12.51
CA PRO A 37 -15.48 14.25 13.66
C PRO A 37 -14.01 14.00 13.32
N ALA A 38 -13.10 14.66 14.04
CA ALA A 38 -11.65 14.44 13.92
C ALA A 38 -11.16 13.18 14.64
N THR A 39 -11.82 12.05 14.41
CA THR A 39 -11.53 10.75 15.03
C THR A 39 -10.40 10.02 14.32
N ALA A 40 -9.80 9.01 14.96
CA ALA A 40 -8.81 8.18 14.29
C ALA A 40 -9.45 7.36 13.15
N VAL A 41 -8.68 7.11 12.10
CA VAL A 41 -9.09 6.37 10.89
C VAL A 41 -8.76 4.90 11.02
N VAL A 42 -7.58 4.60 11.56
CA VAL A 42 -7.04 3.24 11.70
C VAL A 42 -6.79 2.93 13.18
N PRO A 43 -6.75 1.65 13.58
CA PRO A 43 -6.37 1.24 14.93
C PRO A 43 -5.04 1.82 15.37
N LYS A 44 -4.87 2.02 16.68
CA LYS A 44 -3.52 2.16 17.24
C LYS A 44 -2.73 0.86 17.00
N PHE A 45 -1.52 1.00 16.47
CA PHE A 45 -0.60 -0.10 16.23
C PHE A 45 0.46 -0.18 17.34
N TYR A 46 0.62 -1.35 17.95
CA TYR A 46 1.58 -1.57 19.03
C TYR A 46 2.81 -2.38 18.61
N GLY A 47 2.72 -3.15 17.53
CA GLY A 47 3.87 -3.85 16.97
C GLY A 47 3.51 -5.13 16.23
N TYR A 48 4.51 -5.63 15.49
CA TYR A 48 4.50 -6.92 14.82
C TYR A 48 5.62 -7.78 15.39
N TYR A 49 5.27 -8.90 15.99
CA TYR A 49 6.17 -9.76 16.74
C TYR A 49 6.34 -11.08 16.02
N VAL A 50 7.56 -11.37 15.60
CA VAL A 50 7.93 -12.66 15.02
C VAL A 50 8.56 -13.50 16.12
N PRO A 51 8.00 -14.67 16.45
CA PRO A 51 8.61 -15.57 17.41
C PRO A 51 10.00 -16.02 16.95
N ASP A 52 10.99 -15.81 17.82
CA ASP A 52 12.35 -16.30 17.62
C ASP A 52 12.51 -17.64 18.35
N PHE A 53 12.59 -18.73 17.59
CA PHE A 53 12.94 -20.04 18.16
C PHE A 53 14.24 -20.50 17.56
N GLU A 54 15.20 -20.76 18.43
CA GLU A 54 16.41 -21.49 18.08
C GLU A 54 16.00 -22.84 17.48
N VAL A 55 16.34 -23.04 16.20
CA VAL A 55 16.24 -24.37 15.59
C VAL A 55 17.38 -25.17 16.20
N PRO A 56 17.13 -26.28 16.91
CA PRO A 56 18.21 -27.18 17.30
C PRO A 56 18.96 -27.55 16.02
N GLU A 57 20.27 -27.34 15.99
CA GLU A 57 21.07 -27.77 14.84
C GLU A 57 20.70 -29.22 14.54
N PRO A 58 20.42 -29.57 13.27
CA PRO A 58 20.07 -30.94 12.94
C PRO A 58 21.24 -31.81 13.38
N GLU A 59 21.01 -32.68 14.37
CA GLU A 59 21.97 -33.71 14.74
C GLU A 59 22.42 -34.36 13.44
N LYS A 60 23.72 -34.26 13.16
CA LYS A 60 24.35 -34.89 12.00
C LYS A 60 24.09 -36.39 12.14
N LYS A 61 23.04 -36.88 11.47
CA LYS A 61 22.84 -38.31 11.29
C LYS A 61 23.96 -38.78 10.37
N GLU A 62 25.04 -39.26 10.98
CA GLU A 62 26.01 -40.06 10.27
C GLU A 62 25.28 -41.26 9.67
N ASN A 63 25.55 -41.52 8.39
CA ASN A 63 25.13 -42.67 7.60
C ASN A 63 23.75 -42.61 6.93
N SER A 64 23.69 -41.94 5.77
CA SER A 64 23.34 -42.69 4.55
C SER A 64 24.11 -42.15 3.34
N LYS A 65 24.93 -43.03 2.75
CA LYS A 65 25.52 -42.83 1.43
C LYS A 65 24.43 -43.10 0.39
N THR A 66 23.77 -42.07 -0.09
CA THR A 66 23.05 -42.13 -1.38
C THR A 66 23.45 -40.93 -2.22
N ASN A 67 24.09 -41.25 -3.34
CA ASN A 67 24.56 -40.34 -4.37
C ASN A 67 23.42 -39.49 -4.96
N GLY A 68 23.74 -38.22 -5.23
CA GLY A 68 23.37 -37.57 -6.49
C GLY A 68 22.06 -36.78 -6.49
N ARG A 69 22.22 -35.46 -6.67
CA ARG A 69 21.19 -34.44 -6.98
C ARG A 69 20.10 -34.25 -5.92
N TYR A 70 20.35 -33.33 -5.00
CA TYR A 70 19.26 -32.63 -4.33
C TYR A 70 18.91 -31.41 -5.17
N ASP A 71 17.81 -31.54 -5.90
CA ASP A 71 17.12 -30.46 -6.56
C ASP A 71 16.69 -29.45 -5.49
N TYR A 72 17.16 -28.22 -5.61
CA TYR A 72 16.89 -27.10 -4.71
C TYR A 72 15.49 -26.52 -4.97
N GLU A 73 14.46 -27.35 -5.04
CA GLU A 73 13.08 -26.92 -5.27
C GLU A 73 12.17 -28.09 -4.87
N GLY A 74 11.53 -28.03 -3.69
CA GLY A 74 10.44 -28.96 -3.40
C GLY A 74 10.14 -29.39 -1.96
N SER A 75 11.00 -29.09 -0.97
CA SER A 75 10.79 -29.66 0.38
C SER A 75 10.98 -28.67 1.54
N ARG A 76 10.31 -27.50 1.45
CA ARG A 76 10.14 -26.57 2.58
C ARG A 76 8.81 -26.77 3.34
N HIS A 77 8.03 -27.80 3.03
CA HIS A 77 6.69 -27.96 3.61
C HIS A 77 6.63 -28.74 4.93
N ASP A 78 7.56 -29.65 5.24
CA ASP A 78 7.40 -30.54 6.42
C ASP A 78 8.02 -30.05 7.74
N ARG A 79 8.75 -28.93 7.76
CA ARG A 79 9.31 -28.34 9.00
C ARG A 79 8.93 -26.89 9.27
N ALA A 80 8.18 -26.26 8.36
CA ALA A 80 7.71 -24.88 8.50
C ALA A 80 6.38 -24.77 9.29
N ASP A 81 5.70 -25.90 9.53
CA ASP A 81 4.33 -25.96 10.07
C ASP A 81 4.23 -25.90 11.60
N ASN A 82 5.33 -26.09 12.33
CA ASN A 82 5.32 -26.03 13.79
C ASN A 82 5.91 -24.73 14.38
N ARG A 83 6.23 -23.75 13.53
CA ARG A 83 6.59 -22.41 14.01
C ARG A 83 5.31 -21.64 14.29
N PRO A 84 5.07 -21.13 15.51
CA PRO A 84 3.88 -20.35 15.78
C PRO A 84 3.88 -19.09 14.91
N SER A 85 2.67 -18.66 14.59
CA SER A 85 2.46 -17.55 13.67
C SER A 85 2.92 -16.22 14.29
N PRO A 86 3.41 -15.27 13.48
CA PRO A 86 3.65 -13.91 13.94
C PRO A 86 2.40 -13.28 14.56
N ILE A 87 2.60 -12.37 15.50
CA ILE A 87 1.53 -11.68 16.25
C ILE A 87 1.50 -10.22 15.82
N LEU A 88 0.31 -9.73 15.45
CA LEU A 88 0.05 -8.32 15.18
C LEU A 88 -0.75 -7.74 16.36
N LEU A 89 -0.15 -6.82 17.12
CA LEU A 89 -0.77 -6.23 18.30
C LEU A 89 -1.34 -4.84 17.98
N MET A 90 -2.65 -4.68 18.16
CA MET A 90 -3.40 -3.47 17.80
C MET A 90 -4.52 -3.15 18.78
N GLU A 91 -5.11 -1.97 18.66
CA GLU A 91 -6.31 -1.53 19.37
C GLU A 91 -7.49 -2.50 19.18
N GLU A 92 -8.22 -2.78 20.26
CA GLU A 92 -9.52 -3.45 20.19
C GLU A 92 -10.57 -2.47 19.62
N CYS A 93 -11.00 -2.71 18.39
CA CYS A 93 -11.83 -1.76 17.64
C CYS A 93 -13.33 -2.12 17.59
N GLY A 94 -13.74 -3.14 18.35
CA GLY A 94 -15.14 -3.59 18.42
C GLY A 94 -15.53 -4.54 17.29
N THR A 95 -16.75 -4.38 16.76
CA THR A 95 -17.37 -5.33 15.82
C THR A 95 -17.58 -4.73 14.43
N PRO A 96 -17.60 -5.55 13.36
CA PRO A 96 -17.91 -5.06 12.02
C PRO A 96 -19.22 -4.28 11.93
N ILE A 97 -19.25 -3.25 11.09
CA ILE A 97 -20.43 -2.42 10.89
C ILE A 97 -21.55 -3.15 10.14
N GLN A 98 -22.78 -2.67 10.33
CA GLN A 98 -23.95 -3.05 9.55
C GLN A 98 -24.65 -1.79 9.03
N PRO A 99 -24.28 -1.28 7.83
CA PRO A 99 -24.69 0.04 7.36
C PRO A 99 -26.21 0.24 7.18
N LYS A 100 -26.98 -0.85 7.09
CA LYS A 100 -28.44 -0.79 6.88
C LYS A 100 -29.18 0.04 7.93
N ASN A 101 -28.65 0.10 9.16
CA ASN A 101 -29.28 0.80 10.28
C ASN A 101 -28.61 2.14 10.61
N PHE A 102 -27.67 2.60 9.78
CA PHE A 102 -26.89 3.81 10.06
C PHE A 102 -27.56 5.06 9.50
N SER A 103 -27.47 6.14 10.26
CA SER A 103 -27.86 7.48 9.79
C SER A 103 -26.95 7.93 8.64
N LEU A 104 -27.41 8.93 7.89
CA LEU A 104 -26.59 9.54 6.86
C LEU A 104 -25.28 10.08 7.44
N ASP A 105 -25.31 10.71 8.61
CA ASP A 105 -24.12 11.24 9.30
C ASP A 105 -23.10 10.14 9.61
N GLN A 106 -23.55 8.97 10.07
CA GLN A 106 -22.66 7.84 10.36
C GLN A 106 -22.03 7.28 9.08
N LYS A 107 -22.82 7.09 8.03
CA LYS A 107 -22.31 6.64 6.73
C LYS A 107 -21.29 7.62 6.15
N THR A 108 -21.58 8.90 6.30
CA THR A 108 -20.75 10.04 5.88
C THR A 108 -19.44 10.07 6.67
N GLU A 109 -19.48 9.91 8.01
CA GLU A 109 -18.29 9.76 8.85
C GLU A 109 -17.43 8.56 8.41
N ILE A 110 -18.03 7.40 8.17
CA ILE A 110 -17.30 6.20 7.72
C ILE A 110 -16.68 6.43 6.33
N PHE A 111 -17.42 7.02 5.40
CA PHE A 111 -16.90 7.34 4.07
C PHE A 111 -15.72 8.31 4.16
N SER A 112 -15.76 9.28 5.08
CA SER A 112 -14.67 10.21 5.31
C SER A 112 -13.37 9.52 5.74
N LEU A 113 -13.44 8.36 6.41
CA LEU A 113 -12.25 7.60 6.80
C LEU A 113 -11.47 7.13 5.57
N LEU A 114 -12.18 6.65 4.54
CA LEU A 114 -11.59 6.27 3.26
C LEU A 114 -10.93 7.46 2.57
N ILE A 115 -11.63 8.59 2.50
CA ILE A 115 -11.09 9.79 1.84
C ILE A 115 -9.83 10.27 2.56
N ARG A 116 -9.79 10.18 3.89
CA ARG A 116 -8.60 10.52 4.68
C ARG A 116 -7.43 9.56 4.44
N LEU A 117 -7.65 8.26 4.27
CA LEU A 117 -6.61 7.32 3.82
C LEU A 117 -6.05 7.74 2.46
N HIS A 118 -6.95 8.07 1.53
CA HIS A 118 -6.58 8.51 0.18
C HIS A 118 -5.78 9.81 0.16
N LEU A 119 -6.11 10.76 1.04
CA LEU A 119 -5.36 12.01 1.19
C LEU A 119 -3.96 11.77 1.76
N ASP A 120 -3.79 10.76 2.60
CA ASP A 120 -2.48 10.34 3.12
C ASP A 120 -1.71 9.43 2.13
N GLY A 121 -2.24 9.25 0.92
CA GLY A 121 -1.60 8.46 -0.14
C GLY A 121 -1.68 6.96 0.10
N VAL A 122 -2.75 6.48 0.75
CA VAL A 122 -3.00 5.04 0.98
C VAL A 122 -4.31 4.62 0.33
N VAL A 123 -4.28 3.52 -0.40
CA VAL A 123 -5.47 2.77 -0.87
C VAL A 123 -5.48 1.45 -0.12
N GLN A 124 -6.63 1.04 0.39
CA GLN A 124 -6.69 -0.16 1.25
C GLN A 124 -6.99 -1.45 0.45
N ASN A 125 -7.64 -1.35 -0.72
CA ASN A 125 -7.95 -2.41 -1.69
C ASN A 125 -8.87 -3.54 -1.19
N SER A 126 -9.54 -3.34 -0.06
CA SER A 126 -10.45 -4.29 0.58
C SER A 126 -11.46 -3.56 1.48
N PHE A 127 -11.99 -2.43 0.99
CA PHE A 127 -12.85 -1.53 1.76
C PHE A 127 -14.29 -2.06 1.79
N PHE A 128 -14.50 -3.08 2.62
CA PHE A 128 -15.78 -3.76 2.80
C PHE A 128 -16.29 -3.56 4.22
N THR A 129 -17.60 -3.69 4.42
CA THR A 129 -18.25 -3.58 5.75
C THR A 129 -17.60 -4.44 6.84
N ARG A 130 -17.09 -5.63 6.51
CA ARG A 130 -16.35 -6.51 7.45
C ARG A 130 -15.04 -5.89 7.98
N ASN A 131 -14.44 -4.98 7.22
CA ASN A 131 -13.14 -4.35 7.48
C ASN A 131 -13.30 -2.94 8.05
N ILE A 132 -14.51 -2.58 8.47
CA ILE A 132 -14.80 -1.34 9.18
C ILE A 132 -15.41 -1.75 10.51
N LEU A 133 -14.69 -1.49 11.60
CA LEU A 133 -15.11 -1.85 12.94
C LEU A 133 -15.72 -0.63 13.64
N MET A 134 -16.68 -0.92 14.52
CA MET A 134 -17.35 0.04 15.37
C MET A 134 -17.25 -0.39 16.82
N GLN A 135 -16.86 0.55 17.68
CA GLN A 135 -16.85 0.41 19.13
C GLN A 135 -17.65 1.53 19.81
N PRO A 136 -18.14 1.30 21.04
CA PRO A 136 -18.72 2.36 21.86
C PRO A 136 -17.72 3.50 22.08
N GLY A 137 -18.18 4.75 22.04
CA GLY A 137 -17.34 5.92 22.26
C GLY A 137 -17.98 6.95 23.21
N PRO A 138 -17.34 8.12 23.40
CA PRO A 138 -16.05 8.51 22.80
C PRO A 138 -14.87 7.83 23.51
N LEU A 139 -13.77 7.58 22.79
CA LEU A 139 -12.59 6.91 23.36
C LEU A 139 -11.80 7.75 24.36
N THR A 140 -12.13 9.04 24.48
CA THR A 140 -11.66 9.94 25.55
C THR A 140 -12.25 9.59 26.92
N ARG A 141 -13.23 8.68 26.97
CA ARG A 141 -13.87 8.18 28.20
C ARG A 141 -13.43 6.76 28.52
N PRO A 142 -13.43 6.35 29.79
CA PRO A 142 -13.15 4.97 30.18
C PRO A 142 -14.23 4.02 29.62
N PRO A 143 -13.91 2.73 29.39
CA PRO A 143 -14.84 1.77 28.75
C PRO A 143 -16.26 1.74 29.34
N ALA A 144 -16.38 1.85 30.66
CA ALA A 144 -17.67 1.84 31.36
C ALA A 144 -18.59 3.04 31.04
N GLU A 145 -18.03 4.16 30.55
CA GLU A 145 -18.77 5.37 30.19
C GLU A 145 -19.02 5.49 28.67
N ARG A 146 -18.51 4.53 27.88
CA ARG A 146 -18.66 4.55 26.43
C ARG A 146 -20.00 4.00 26.02
N THR A 147 -20.58 4.57 24.96
CA THR A 147 -21.90 4.17 24.46
C THR A 147 -21.95 4.16 22.93
N LEU A 148 -22.88 3.39 22.38
CA LEU A 148 -23.17 3.40 20.94
C LEU A 148 -23.93 4.66 20.48
N LYS A 149 -24.31 5.57 21.39
CA LYS A 149 -24.86 6.88 21.01
C LYS A 149 -23.81 7.79 20.37
N ARG A 150 -22.53 7.54 20.64
CA ARG A 150 -21.38 8.24 20.07
C ARG A 150 -20.35 7.21 19.62
N PRO A 151 -20.65 6.43 18.58
CA PRO A 151 -19.77 5.34 18.14
C PRO A 151 -18.42 5.89 17.66
N SER A 152 -17.41 5.03 17.63
CA SER A 152 -16.12 5.32 17.00
C SER A 152 -15.81 4.23 15.99
N PHE A 153 -15.34 4.64 14.81
CA PHE A 153 -15.12 3.75 13.67
C PHE A 153 -13.62 3.62 13.37
N ARG A 154 -13.22 2.46 12.86
CA ARG A 154 -11.84 2.16 12.45
C ARG A 154 -11.85 1.31 11.18
N VAL A 155 -11.00 1.65 10.22
CA VAL A 155 -10.71 0.81 9.05
C VAL A 155 -9.59 -0.16 9.44
N ILE A 156 -9.74 -1.45 9.12
CA ILE A 156 -8.77 -2.51 9.43
C ILE A 156 -8.39 -3.31 8.18
N ASP A 157 -7.56 -4.34 8.35
CA ASP A 157 -7.15 -5.30 7.31
C ASP A 157 -6.40 -4.60 6.17
N PHE A 158 -5.19 -4.09 6.46
CA PHE A 158 -4.34 -3.43 5.47
C PHE A 158 -3.40 -4.39 4.74
N GLY A 159 -3.64 -5.70 4.80
CA GLY A 159 -2.77 -6.70 4.17
C GLY A 159 -2.69 -6.58 2.64
N ARG A 160 -3.63 -5.85 2.01
CA ARG A 160 -3.66 -5.57 0.56
C ARG A 160 -3.44 -4.09 0.23
N ALA A 161 -3.11 -3.28 1.23
CA ALA A 161 -2.95 -1.86 1.04
C ALA A 161 -1.78 -1.54 0.11
N GLN A 162 -1.91 -0.43 -0.60
CA GLN A 162 -0.87 0.16 -1.42
C GLN A 162 -0.64 1.59 -0.95
N ARG A 163 0.63 2.01 -0.93
CA ARG A 163 1.03 3.38 -0.56
C ARG A 163 1.66 4.06 -1.78
N TRP A 164 1.22 5.28 -2.06
CA TRP A 164 1.75 6.09 -3.16
C TRP A 164 3.27 6.22 -3.10
N LYS A 165 3.81 6.46 -1.88
CA LYS A 165 5.24 6.65 -1.67
C LYS A 165 6.07 5.44 -2.10
N ASP A 166 5.59 4.23 -1.81
CA ASP A 166 6.31 3.00 -2.17
C ASP A 166 6.24 2.79 -3.68
N MET A 167 5.05 2.92 -4.27
CA MET A 167 4.86 2.74 -5.71
C MET A 167 5.66 3.75 -6.52
N ALA A 168 5.65 5.03 -6.11
CA ALA A 168 6.42 6.07 -6.77
C ALA A 168 7.92 5.81 -6.70
N LYS A 169 8.41 5.36 -5.53
CA LYS A 169 9.81 4.98 -5.34
C LYS A 169 10.20 3.79 -6.23
N GLU A 170 9.38 2.74 -6.28
CA GLU A 170 9.64 1.57 -7.13
C GLU A 170 9.67 1.93 -8.63
N VAL A 171 8.75 2.79 -9.08
CA VAL A 171 8.70 3.27 -10.46
C VAL A 171 9.92 4.14 -10.78
N GLN A 172 10.30 5.05 -9.88
CA GLN A 172 11.48 5.87 -10.05
C GLN A 172 12.75 5.02 -10.15
N GLU A 173 12.99 4.12 -9.19
CA GLU A 173 14.14 3.23 -9.19
C GLU A 173 14.14 2.26 -10.39
N GLY A 174 12.96 1.88 -10.89
CA GLY A 174 12.80 1.09 -12.11
C GLY A 174 13.22 1.85 -13.36
N ALA A 175 12.71 3.08 -13.51
CA ALA A 175 13.01 3.94 -14.66
C ALA A 175 14.50 4.32 -14.70
N GLU A 176 15.09 4.68 -13.56
CA GLU A 176 16.53 4.97 -13.45
C GLU A 176 17.39 3.77 -13.87
N ARG A 177 17.00 2.55 -13.45
CA ARG A 177 17.68 1.31 -13.89
C ARG A 177 17.57 1.08 -15.38
N SER A 178 16.41 1.30 -15.99
CA SER A 178 16.22 1.16 -17.44
C SER A 178 17.08 2.14 -18.22
N VAL A 179 17.13 3.42 -17.81
CA VAL A 179 17.99 4.44 -18.44
C VAL A 179 19.46 4.05 -18.37
N LYS A 180 19.92 3.56 -17.20
CA LYS A 180 21.31 3.11 -17.03
C LYS A 180 21.64 1.93 -17.95
N GLN A 181 20.75 0.93 -18.04
CA GLN A 181 20.95 -0.22 -18.92
C GLN A 181 20.95 0.16 -20.41
N GLU A 182 20.15 1.13 -20.82
CA GLU A 182 20.16 1.63 -22.20
C GLU A 182 21.46 2.38 -22.52
N ALA A 183 21.97 3.18 -21.58
CA ALA A 183 23.25 3.86 -21.74
C ALA A 183 24.42 2.86 -21.84
N GLU A 184 24.44 1.82 -20.99
CA GLU A 184 25.45 0.75 -21.03
C GLU A 184 25.42 0.00 -22.38
N LYS A 185 24.24 -0.41 -22.85
CA LYS A 185 24.07 -1.07 -24.15
C LYS A 185 24.47 -0.19 -25.33
N LYS A 186 24.25 1.12 -25.23
CA LYS A 186 24.64 2.07 -26.27
C LYS A 186 26.16 2.20 -26.33
N ASN A 187 26.82 2.30 -25.18
CA ASN A 187 28.28 2.35 -25.08
C ASN A 187 28.93 1.05 -25.60
N GLU A 188 28.36 -0.13 -25.29
CA GLU A 188 28.84 -1.43 -25.82
C GLU A 188 28.75 -1.49 -27.35
N LYS A 189 27.63 -1.04 -27.94
CA LYS A 189 27.47 -0.99 -29.41
C LYS A 189 28.40 0.02 -30.07
N GLU A 190 28.66 1.16 -29.45
CA GLU A 190 29.62 2.14 -29.94
C GLU A 190 31.05 1.57 -29.91
N ALA A 191 31.43 0.87 -28.83
CA ALA A 191 32.72 0.19 -28.73
C ALA A 191 32.88 -0.95 -29.75
N GLU A 192 31.83 -1.76 -30.00
CA GLU A 192 31.85 -2.81 -31.03
C GLU A 192 32.00 -2.23 -32.45
N ASN A 193 31.34 -1.10 -32.73
CA ASN A 193 31.46 -0.41 -34.02
C ASN A 193 32.84 0.21 -34.24
N GLU A 194 33.50 0.72 -33.19
CA GLU A 194 34.88 1.21 -33.27
C GLU A 194 35.90 0.07 -33.52
N ILE A 195 35.64 -1.14 -33.03
CA ILE A 195 36.51 -2.30 -33.23
C ILE A 195 36.39 -2.90 -34.64
N MET A 196 35.23 -2.77 -35.31
CA MET A 196 34.99 -3.34 -36.65
C MET A 196 35.19 -2.38 -37.83
N GLY A 197 35.63 -1.14 -37.60
CA GLY A 197 35.63 -0.08 -38.62
C GLY A 197 36.92 0.72 -38.74
N SER A 198 37.98 0.12 -39.31
CA SER A 198 39.00 0.85 -40.06
C SER A 198 39.04 0.34 -41.48
N ASP A 199 38.25 0.96 -42.37
CA ASP A 199 38.62 1.20 -43.77
C ASP A 199 37.60 2.15 -44.43
N GLY A 200 38.06 3.38 -44.71
CA GLY A 200 37.62 4.18 -45.87
C GLY A 200 36.43 5.16 -45.72
N VAL A 201 36.74 6.47 -45.64
CA VAL A 201 36.24 7.61 -46.47
C VAL A 201 34.72 7.64 -46.78
N ASP A 202 33.92 8.66 -46.47
CA ASP A 202 34.06 10.08 -46.84
C ASP A 202 33.04 10.93 -46.05
N GLY A 203 33.38 12.20 -45.86
CA GLY A 203 32.56 13.16 -45.12
C GLY A 203 31.21 13.45 -45.77
N LYS A 204 30.17 13.53 -44.94
CA LYS A 204 28.98 14.32 -45.25
C LYS A 204 28.39 14.87 -43.96
N ASP A 205 28.69 16.15 -43.73
CA ASP A 205 28.02 16.98 -42.76
C ASP A 205 26.52 16.97 -43.03
N LYS A 206 25.76 16.39 -42.11
CA LYS A 206 24.32 16.62 -42.00
C LYS A 206 24.10 17.46 -40.74
N GLU A 207 23.93 18.76 -40.96
CA GLU A 207 23.24 19.64 -40.01
C GLU A 207 21.88 19.02 -39.71
N THR A 208 21.70 18.51 -38.48
CA THR A 208 20.39 18.21 -37.94
C THR A 208 19.92 19.41 -37.15
N GLU A 209 18.90 20.06 -37.70
CA GLU A 209 18.09 21.07 -37.01
C GLU A 209 17.66 20.56 -35.63
N ALA A 210 18.09 21.27 -34.60
CA ALA A 210 17.67 21.05 -33.23
C ALA A 210 16.24 21.58 -33.06
N ASP A 211 15.26 20.76 -33.44
CA ASP A 211 13.87 20.99 -33.09
C ASP A 211 13.75 20.84 -31.56
N GLY A 212 13.39 21.94 -30.89
CA GLY A 212 13.41 22.12 -29.43
C GLY A 212 12.34 21.33 -28.67
N LYS A 213 12.07 20.09 -29.06
CA LYS A 213 11.31 19.15 -28.23
C LYS A 213 12.19 18.78 -27.04
N LYS A 214 11.82 19.27 -25.85
CA LYS A 214 12.26 18.67 -24.58
C LYS A 214 12.10 17.15 -24.75
N LYS A 215 13.21 16.41 -24.65
CA LYS A 215 13.10 14.95 -24.48
C LYS A 215 12.35 14.76 -23.17
N ASP A 216 11.16 14.17 -23.27
CA ASP A 216 10.39 13.78 -22.09
C ASP A 216 11.28 12.91 -21.21
N ASP A 217 11.44 13.30 -19.94
CA ASP A 217 12.21 12.51 -18.98
C ASP A 217 11.46 11.18 -18.78
N PRO A 218 12.08 10.02 -19.09
CA PRO A 218 11.43 8.73 -18.95
C PRO A 218 10.93 8.46 -17.52
N VAL A 219 11.57 9.06 -16.50
CA VAL A 219 11.14 8.96 -15.11
C VAL A 219 9.85 9.76 -14.90
N GLU A 220 9.78 11.00 -15.40
CA GLU A 220 8.61 11.88 -15.29
C GLU A 220 7.39 11.23 -15.96
N LYS A 221 7.57 10.70 -17.16
CA LYS A 221 6.51 9.98 -17.88
C LYS A 221 5.99 8.76 -17.10
N ALA A 222 6.88 7.98 -16.52
CA ALA A 222 6.49 6.80 -15.74
C ALA A 222 5.71 7.17 -14.47
N LEU A 223 6.08 8.30 -13.83
CA LEU A 223 5.36 8.84 -12.68
C LEU A 223 3.98 9.39 -13.06
N ASP A 224 3.83 10.01 -14.22
CA ASP A 224 2.55 10.49 -14.75
C ASP A 224 1.58 9.34 -15.03
N ASP A 225 2.07 8.27 -15.67
CA ASP A 225 1.31 7.05 -15.92
C ASP A 225 0.86 6.40 -14.60
N LEU A 226 1.77 6.36 -13.60
CA LEU A 226 1.45 5.89 -12.26
C LEU A 226 0.39 6.77 -11.59
N GLY A 227 0.47 8.10 -11.72
CA GLY A 227 -0.49 9.05 -11.19
C GLY A 227 -1.91 8.81 -11.73
N THR A 228 -2.02 8.57 -13.04
CA THR A 228 -3.29 8.24 -13.69
C THR A 228 -3.88 6.93 -13.15
N LYS A 229 -3.05 5.88 -13.05
CA LYS A 229 -3.46 4.59 -12.50
C LYS A 229 -3.89 4.70 -11.04
N TRP A 230 -3.15 5.45 -10.24
CA TRP A 230 -3.44 5.68 -8.83
C TRP A 230 -4.78 6.38 -8.63
N TRP A 231 -5.06 7.40 -9.45
CA TRP A 231 -6.35 8.08 -9.43
C TRP A 231 -7.51 7.12 -9.75
N GLN A 232 -7.35 6.27 -10.76
CA GLN A 232 -8.37 5.27 -11.13
C GLN A 232 -8.65 4.29 -9.98
N ILE A 233 -7.61 3.80 -9.31
CA ILE A 233 -7.75 2.89 -8.16
C ILE A 233 -8.54 3.57 -7.03
N ARG A 234 -8.20 4.83 -6.71
CA ARG A 234 -8.93 5.61 -5.70
C ARG A 234 -10.39 5.82 -6.08
N GLU A 235 -10.69 6.08 -7.35
CA GLU A 235 -12.07 6.25 -7.81
C GLU A 235 -12.88 4.95 -7.68
N GLN A 236 -12.29 3.82 -8.05
CA GLN A 236 -12.89 2.50 -7.90
C GLN A 236 -13.19 2.18 -6.42
N GLU A 237 -12.24 2.41 -5.52
CA GLU A 237 -12.43 2.16 -4.10
C GLU A 237 -13.50 3.07 -3.49
N LYS A 238 -13.57 4.35 -3.91
CA LYS A 238 -14.66 5.26 -3.50
C LYS A 238 -16.03 4.76 -3.95
N ASN A 239 -16.14 4.28 -5.18
CA ASN A 239 -17.42 3.77 -5.70
C ASN A 239 -17.85 2.50 -4.95
N LEU A 240 -16.92 1.57 -4.74
CA LEU A 240 -17.16 0.39 -3.90
C LEU A 240 -17.63 0.77 -2.49
N ALA A 241 -16.98 1.75 -1.87
CA ALA A 241 -17.36 2.22 -0.54
C ALA A 241 -18.76 2.85 -0.51
N ARG A 242 -19.15 3.61 -1.54
CA ARG A 242 -20.52 4.15 -1.65
C ARG A 242 -21.54 3.03 -1.72
N ASP A 243 -21.27 1.99 -2.52
CA ASP A 243 -22.13 0.82 -2.66
C ASP A 243 -22.25 0.05 -1.34
N GLU A 244 -21.12 -0.26 -0.69
CA GLU A 244 -21.07 -0.97 0.60
C GLU A 244 -21.80 -0.23 1.72
N LEU A 245 -21.72 1.11 1.74
CA LEU A 245 -22.37 1.94 2.75
C LEU A 245 -23.83 2.27 2.40
N GLY A 246 -24.28 1.94 1.18
CA GLY A 246 -25.58 2.35 0.67
C GLY A 246 -25.74 3.87 0.73
N ILE A 247 -24.71 4.60 0.28
CA ILE A 247 -24.76 6.03 0.03
C ILE A 247 -25.12 6.16 -1.45
N GLU A 248 -26.43 6.20 -1.76
CA GLU A 248 -26.87 6.59 -3.09
C GLU A 248 -26.24 7.94 -3.40
N ALA A 249 -25.63 8.06 -4.58
CA ALA A 249 -24.80 9.18 -4.96
C ALA A 249 -25.42 10.49 -4.47
N PHE A 250 -24.74 11.18 -3.55
CA PHE A 250 -24.84 12.63 -3.50
C PHE A 250 -24.70 13.05 -4.97
N GLY A 251 -25.78 13.58 -5.55
CA GLY A 251 -25.81 13.95 -6.96
C GLY A 251 -24.56 14.76 -7.29
N PRO A 252 -24.06 14.72 -8.54
CA PRO A 252 -22.84 15.43 -8.91
C PRO A 252 -22.93 16.87 -8.39
N MET A 253 -22.04 17.21 -7.45
CA MET A 253 -21.81 18.60 -7.05
C MET A 253 -20.95 19.28 -8.11
#